data_AF-A0A842YEI5-F1
#
_entry.id   AF-A0A842YEI5-F1
#
_cell.length_a   1.000
_cell.length_b   1.000
_cell.length_c   1.000
_cell.angle_alpha   90.00
_cell.angle_beta   90.00
_cell.angle_gamma   90.00
#
_symmetry.space_group_name_H-M   'P 1'
#
loop_
_entity.id
_entity.type
_entity.pdbx_description
1 polymer ?
#
loop_
_entity_poly.entity_id
_entity_poly.type
_entity_poly.pdbx_seq_one_letter_code
_entity_poly.pdbx_strand_id
1 'polypeptide(L)'
;MSRRAFLLTVIVSVILLSSSIAVISSNPVDGSFVTSSWSGGLIIDHTTIDLNLIPSEYIEGAQDEVKIHYAHTSHGGQITEGLSRLEAVNATFDSSITSLSLPTDECALCIYDGNAPHTYITPDLYWQGTSATAITQNTINNNPTLTVSLWSWCTQVDGYDTAGIQEYLDTMTALEIANPGITFIYMTGNAQAEGSSGYNRWINNEMIRQYCLDNDKILFDFADLDCWSNGVQNTYAYDPGDGVLQIPSEHDDFTGDEAAHT
;
A
#
# COMPACT_ATOMS: atom_id res chain seq x y z
N MET A 1 13.62 -76.40 41.52
CA MET A 1 13.71 -75.08 42.17
C MET A 1 13.80 -74.01 41.07
N SER A 2 13.00 -72.94 41.23
CA SER A 2 12.83 -71.65 40.49
C SER A 2 13.35 -71.50 39.05
N ARG A 3 12.50 -71.32 38.03
CA ARG A 3 11.77 -70.10 37.59
C ARG A 3 12.64 -68.85 37.29
N ARG A 4 12.65 -68.54 35.98
CA ARG A 4 12.64 -67.23 35.28
C ARG A 4 13.97 -66.58 34.85
N ALA A 5 13.94 -66.28 33.54
CA ALA A 5 14.49 -65.13 32.83
C ALA A 5 15.99 -65.13 32.47
N PHE A 6 16.29 -65.36 31.19
CA PHE A 6 17.13 -64.45 30.38
C PHE A 6 17.20 -64.88 28.90
N LEU A 7 16.80 -63.96 28.02
CA LEU A 7 17.35 -63.62 26.69
C LEU A 7 17.49 -64.63 25.51
N LEU A 8 17.41 -64.01 24.32
CA LEU A 8 17.98 -64.37 22.99
C LEU A 8 17.05 -64.94 21.91
N THR A 9 16.33 -64.02 21.29
CA THR A 9 16.24 -63.71 19.85
C THR A 9 16.87 -64.71 18.84
N VAL A 10 16.04 -65.31 17.99
CA VAL A 10 16.41 -65.86 16.67
C VAL A 10 15.37 -65.39 15.63
N ILE A 11 15.83 -64.47 14.79
CA ILE A 11 15.59 -64.31 13.34
C ILE A 11 14.45 -65.15 12.73
N VAL A 12 13.38 -64.49 12.25
CA VAL A 12 12.72 -64.86 10.98
C VAL A 12 12.33 -63.59 10.24
N SER A 13 13.06 -63.32 9.17
CA SER A 13 12.77 -62.32 8.15
C SER A 13 11.56 -62.78 7.33
N VAL A 14 10.56 -61.92 7.15
CA VAL A 14 9.68 -61.96 5.98
C VAL A 14 9.60 -60.55 5.39
N ILE A 15 10.20 -60.45 4.22
CA ILE A 15 10.22 -59.31 3.31
C ILE A 15 8.79 -59.10 2.79
N LEU A 16 8.21 -57.92 3.00
CA LEU A 16 7.10 -57.42 2.20
C LEU A 16 7.33 -55.94 1.88
N LEU A 17 7.75 -55.74 0.63
CA LEU A 17 7.47 -54.65 -0.28
C LEU A 17 7.30 -53.23 0.29
N SER A 18 8.33 -52.44 -0.01
CA SER A 18 8.31 -50.99 -0.16
C SER A 18 7.04 -50.46 -0.84
N SER A 19 6.16 -49.87 -0.05
CA SER A 19 5.32 -48.75 -0.47
C SER A 19 5.81 -47.51 0.27
N SER A 20 6.92 -46.95 -0.20
CA SER A 20 7.22 -45.55 0.02
C SER A 20 6.14 -44.76 -0.73
N ILE A 21 5.02 -44.50 -0.07
CA ILE A 21 4.15 -43.39 -0.46
C ILE A 21 5.03 -42.17 -0.25
N ALA A 22 5.61 -41.67 -1.35
CA ALA A 22 6.09 -40.32 -1.39
C ALA A 22 4.86 -39.45 -1.15
N VAL A 23 4.66 -39.01 0.09
CA VAL A 23 3.86 -37.84 0.34
C VAL A 23 4.62 -36.73 -0.37
N ILE A 24 4.14 -36.35 -1.55
CA ILE A 24 4.51 -35.09 -2.15
C ILE A 24 3.91 -34.06 -1.20
N SER A 25 4.66 -33.66 -0.18
CA SER A 25 4.43 -32.35 0.39
C SER A 25 4.76 -31.40 -0.74
N SER A 26 3.73 -30.84 -1.36
CA SER A 26 3.90 -29.52 -1.95
C SER A 26 4.39 -28.66 -0.80
N ASN A 27 5.71 -28.44 -0.75
CA ASN A 27 6.18 -27.28 -0.02
C ASN A 27 5.38 -26.14 -0.62
N PRO A 28 4.56 -25.39 0.16
CA PRO A 28 4.13 -24.10 -0.33
C PRO A 28 5.42 -23.43 -0.80
N VAL A 29 5.43 -22.96 -2.05
CA VAL A 29 6.49 -22.09 -2.52
C VAL A 29 6.49 -20.97 -1.49
N ASP A 30 7.47 -21.00 -0.60
CA ASP A 30 7.74 -19.94 0.34
C ASP A 30 8.32 -18.82 -0.51
N GLY A 31 7.44 -18.21 -1.32
CA GLY A 31 7.59 -16.87 -1.83
C GLY A 31 7.48 -15.98 -0.61
N SER A 32 8.48 -16.05 0.25
CA SER A 32 8.75 -14.98 1.18
C SER A 32 9.08 -13.80 0.26
N PHE A 33 8.05 -13.03 -0.06
CA PHE A 33 8.23 -11.62 -0.33
C PHE A 33 8.95 -11.10 0.91
N VAL A 34 10.28 -11.07 0.83
CA VAL A 34 11.05 -10.21 1.72
C VAL A 34 10.63 -8.83 1.28
N THR A 35 9.67 -8.24 1.99
CA THR A 35 9.46 -6.80 1.91
C THR A 35 10.81 -6.18 2.17
N SER A 36 11.40 -5.60 1.14
CA SER A 36 12.68 -4.91 1.26
C SER A 36 12.51 -3.87 2.36
N SER A 37 13.34 -3.94 3.40
CA SER A 37 13.39 -2.91 4.43
C SER A 37 14.35 -1.83 3.96
N TRP A 38 13.82 -0.64 3.65
CA TRP A 38 14.63 0.53 3.37
C TRP A 38 14.86 1.27 4.67
N SER A 39 16.12 1.37 5.11
CA SER A 39 16.42 2.14 6.33
C SER A 39 16.07 3.61 6.08
N GLY A 40 15.17 4.15 6.90
CA GLY A 40 14.55 5.46 6.71
C GLY A 40 13.33 5.45 5.78
N GLY A 41 12.79 4.28 5.44
CA GLY A 41 11.62 4.12 4.57
C GLY A 41 11.90 4.24 3.07
N LEU A 42 10.91 3.88 2.26
CA LEU A 42 10.88 4.16 0.82
C LEU A 42 9.86 5.27 0.57
N ILE A 43 10.35 6.45 0.23
CA ILE A 43 9.52 7.63 0.01
C ILE A 43 9.39 7.87 -1.49
N ILE A 44 8.16 7.88 -1.99
CA ILE A 44 7.81 8.18 -3.37
C ILE A 44 7.26 9.61 -3.40
N ASP A 45 8.07 10.54 -3.91
CA ASP A 45 7.86 11.98 -3.86
C ASP A 45 8.17 12.66 -5.21
N HIS A 46 8.15 13.99 -5.29
CA HIS A 46 8.43 14.75 -6.52
C HIS A 46 9.81 14.49 -7.14
N THR A 47 10.75 13.90 -6.40
CA THR A 47 12.08 13.55 -6.92
C THR A 47 12.08 12.24 -7.71
N THR A 48 10.98 11.49 -7.67
CA THR A 48 10.82 10.16 -8.29
C THR A 48 10.02 10.15 -9.60
N ILE A 49 9.71 11.33 -10.16
CA ILE A 49 8.76 11.49 -11.27
C ILE A 49 9.37 11.35 -12.67
N ASP A 50 10.70 11.23 -12.80
CA ASP A 50 11.32 11.01 -14.12
C ASP A 50 11.17 9.55 -14.56
N LEU A 51 10.12 9.30 -15.34
CA LEU A 51 9.78 7.98 -15.84
C LEU A 51 10.88 7.36 -16.73
N ASN A 52 11.78 8.16 -17.31
CA ASN A 52 12.89 7.64 -18.11
C ASN A 52 13.96 6.96 -17.23
N LEU A 53 13.92 7.17 -15.92
CA LEU A 53 14.79 6.52 -14.95
C LEU A 53 14.23 5.18 -14.46
N ILE A 54 13.09 4.72 -14.97
CA ILE A 54 12.51 3.42 -14.63
C ILE A 54 12.93 2.40 -15.72
N PRO A 55 13.92 1.53 -15.45
CA PRO A 55 14.24 0.42 -16.34
C PRO A 55 13.02 -0.44 -16.67
N SER A 56 12.92 -0.89 -17.93
CA SER A 56 11.77 -1.68 -18.39
C SER A 56 11.62 -2.99 -17.60
N GLU A 57 12.72 -3.58 -17.13
CA GLU A 57 12.68 -4.78 -16.29
C GLU A 57 11.92 -4.57 -14.96
N TYR A 58 11.88 -3.34 -14.43
CA TYR A 58 11.09 -3.04 -13.23
C TYR A 58 9.62 -2.82 -13.54
N ILE A 59 9.29 -2.31 -14.73
CA ILE A 59 7.90 -2.20 -15.19
C ILE A 59 7.34 -3.59 -15.44
N GLU A 60 8.06 -4.43 -16.19
CA GLU A 60 7.70 -5.82 -16.45
C GLU A 60 7.57 -6.61 -15.13
N GLY A 61 8.54 -6.48 -14.23
CA GLY A 61 8.48 -7.12 -12.92
C GLY A 61 7.28 -6.66 -12.07
N ALA A 62 6.89 -5.39 -12.16
CA ALA A 62 5.70 -4.90 -11.47
C ALA A 62 4.41 -5.47 -12.10
N GLN A 63 4.33 -5.55 -13.43
CA GLN A 63 3.18 -6.14 -14.13
C GLN A 63 3.00 -7.63 -13.81
N ASP A 64 4.10 -8.37 -13.66
CA ASP A 64 4.09 -9.79 -13.33
C ASP A 64 3.74 -10.05 -11.85
N GLU A 65 4.41 -9.36 -10.92
CA GLU A 65 4.44 -9.74 -9.51
C GLU A 65 3.58 -8.83 -8.59
N VAL A 66 3.26 -7.61 -9.02
CA VAL A 66 2.52 -6.64 -8.19
C VAL A 66 1.03 -6.67 -8.51
N LYS A 67 0.21 -6.94 -7.49
CA LYS A 67 -1.25 -6.99 -7.57
C LYS A 67 -1.81 -6.10 -6.45
N ILE A 68 -2.50 -5.04 -6.83
CA ILE A 68 -2.79 -3.90 -5.95
C ILE A 68 -4.26 -3.91 -5.53
N HIS A 69 -4.52 -3.74 -4.24
CA HIS A 69 -5.81 -3.28 -3.71
C HIS A 69 -5.71 -1.78 -3.45
N TYR A 70 -6.45 -1.00 -4.23
CA TYR A 70 -6.49 0.44 -4.12
C TYR A 70 -7.87 0.93 -3.69
N ALA A 71 -7.91 1.63 -2.57
CA ALA A 71 -9.13 2.15 -1.99
C ALA A 71 -9.05 3.68 -1.87
N HIS A 72 -10.05 4.39 -2.35
CA HIS A 72 -9.99 5.85 -2.33
C HIS A 72 -11.36 6.53 -2.41
N THR A 73 -11.32 7.84 -2.25
CA THR A 73 -12.43 8.76 -2.58
C THR A 73 -12.02 9.61 -3.80
N SER A 74 -12.60 10.80 -4.00
CA SER A 74 -12.41 11.57 -5.24
C SER A 74 -10.96 11.83 -5.63
N HIS A 75 -10.17 12.47 -4.77
CA HIS A 75 -8.78 12.84 -5.09
C HIS A 75 -7.88 11.64 -5.41
N GLY A 76 -8.12 10.46 -4.81
CA GLY A 76 -7.35 9.27 -5.17
C GLY A 76 -7.59 8.78 -6.60
N GLY A 77 -8.68 9.20 -7.25
CA GLY A 77 -8.90 8.95 -8.67
C GLY A 77 -7.80 9.53 -9.58
N GLN A 78 -7.00 10.48 -9.10
CA GLN A 78 -5.84 10.99 -9.82
C GLN A 78 -4.81 9.90 -10.14
N ILE A 79 -4.67 8.86 -9.30
CA ILE A 79 -3.74 7.76 -9.56
C ILE A 79 -4.25 6.90 -10.73
N THR A 80 -5.52 6.54 -10.74
CA THR A 80 -6.10 5.67 -11.79
C THR A 80 -6.19 6.40 -13.14
N GLU A 81 -6.55 7.69 -13.13
CA GLU A 81 -6.51 8.56 -14.30
C GLU A 81 -5.06 8.78 -14.79
N GLY A 82 -4.12 8.99 -13.86
CA GLY A 82 -2.70 9.14 -14.17
C GLY A 82 -2.15 7.92 -14.90
N LEU A 83 -2.41 6.71 -14.41
CA LEU A 83 -2.04 5.46 -15.06
C LEU A 83 -2.63 5.34 -16.49
N SER A 84 -3.91 5.68 -16.64
CA SER A 84 -4.57 5.68 -17.96
C SER A 84 -3.91 6.66 -18.94
N ARG A 85 -3.45 7.82 -18.47
CA ARG A 85 -2.72 8.81 -19.29
C ARG A 85 -1.32 8.32 -19.66
N LEU A 86 -0.63 7.66 -18.73
CA LEU A 86 0.69 7.07 -18.98
C LEU A 86 0.61 5.98 -20.05
N GLU A 87 -0.33 5.05 -19.92
CA GLU A 87 -0.58 3.99 -20.90
C GLU A 87 -0.87 4.57 -22.30
N ALA A 88 -1.71 5.61 -22.38
CA ALA A 88 -2.06 6.26 -23.64
C ALA A 88 -0.87 6.90 -24.36
N VAL A 89 0.15 7.34 -23.63
CA VAL A 89 1.38 7.91 -24.18
C VAL A 89 2.44 6.85 -24.44
N ASN A 90 2.53 5.84 -23.57
CA ASN A 90 3.48 4.76 -23.65
C ASN A 90 2.87 3.46 -23.12
N ALA A 91 2.52 2.56 -24.05
CA ALA A 91 1.90 1.27 -23.77
C ALA A 91 2.77 0.31 -22.94
N THR A 92 4.04 0.63 -22.66
CA THR A 92 4.83 -0.14 -21.67
C THR A 92 4.27 0.02 -20.26
N PHE A 93 3.60 1.13 -19.94
CA PHE A 93 2.92 1.35 -18.65
C PHE A 93 1.49 0.78 -18.61
N ASP A 94 1.27 -0.37 -19.25
CA ASP A 94 -0.04 -1.02 -19.32
C ASP A 94 -0.59 -1.32 -17.92
N SER A 95 -1.88 -1.04 -17.72
CA SER A 95 -2.58 -1.19 -16.45
C SER A 95 -3.99 -1.74 -16.65
N SER A 96 -4.37 -2.71 -15.83
CA SER A 96 -5.73 -3.24 -15.79
C SER A 96 -6.35 -2.89 -14.43
N ILE A 97 -7.39 -2.06 -14.46
CA ILE A 97 -8.05 -1.56 -13.26
C ILE A 97 -9.50 -2.01 -13.30
N THR A 98 -9.94 -2.78 -12.31
CA THR A 98 -11.32 -3.25 -12.24
C THR A 98 -11.94 -2.93 -10.89
N SER A 99 -13.15 -2.38 -10.93
CA SER A 99 -13.93 -2.10 -9.71
C SER A 99 -14.39 -3.39 -9.04
N LEU A 100 -14.12 -3.52 -7.74
CA LEU A 100 -14.56 -4.61 -6.85
C LEU A 100 -14.07 -6.02 -7.21
N SER A 101 -13.09 -6.15 -8.10
CA SER A 101 -12.44 -7.42 -8.41
C SER A 101 -11.01 -7.19 -8.87
N LEU A 102 -10.09 -8.10 -8.53
CA LEU A 102 -8.73 -8.05 -9.01
C LEU A 102 -8.67 -8.62 -10.44
N PRO A 103 -8.26 -7.83 -11.45
CA PRO A 103 -8.06 -8.36 -12.80
C PRO A 103 -6.86 -9.31 -12.85
N THR A 104 -6.77 -10.08 -13.95
CA THR A 104 -5.74 -11.09 -14.17
C THR A 104 -5.08 -10.94 -15.54
N ASP A 105 -5.12 -9.75 -16.13
CA ASP A 105 -4.51 -9.47 -17.41
C ASP A 105 -2.98 -9.65 -17.33
N GLU A 106 -2.41 -10.37 -18.29
CA GLU A 106 -0.97 -10.57 -18.39
C GLU A 106 -0.31 -9.32 -18.98
N CYS A 107 0.95 -9.04 -18.61
CA CYS A 107 1.70 -7.87 -19.07
C CYS A 107 1.08 -6.51 -18.70
N ALA A 108 0.20 -6.46 -17.69
CA ALA A 108 -0.43 -5.24 -17.20
C ALA A 108 -0.42 -5.17 -15.66
N LEU A 109 -0.28 -3.96 -15.12
CA LEU A 109 -0.35 -3.73 -13.69
C LEU A 109 -1.81 -3.90 -13.23
N CYS A 110 -2.09 -4.94 -12.45
CA CYS A 110 -3.45 -5.29 -12.05
C CYS A 110 -3.85 -4.59 -10.74
N ILE A 111 -4.97 -3.86 -10.78
CA ILE A 111 -5.49 -3.08 -9.67
C ILE A 111 -6.95 -3.45 -9.40
N TYR A 112 -7.22 -3.95 -8.20
CA TYR A 112 -8.54 -3.99 -7.58
C TYR A 112 -8.86 -2.58 -7.09
N ASP A 113 -9.88 -1.94 -7.66
CA ASP A 113 -10.34 -0.61 -7.25
C ASP A 113 -11.60 -0.68 -6.37
N GLY A 114 -11.50 -0.16 -5.15
CA GLY A 114 -12.55 -0.12 -4.13
C GLY A 114 -12.28 -1.08 -2.97
N ASN A 115 -13.30 -1.31 -2.14
CA ASN A 115 -13.23 -2.23 -0.99
C ASN A 115 -14.63 -2.85 -0.79
N ALA A 116 -14.85 -4.05 -1.32
CA ALA A 116 -16.21 -4.60 -1.48
C ALA A 116 -17.02 -4.60 -0.17
N PRO A 117 -18.29 -4.15 -0.22
CA PRO A 117 -19.10 -3.86 -1.41
C PRO A 117 -19.02 -2.40 -1.90
N HIS A 118 -18.08 -1.60 -1.41
CA HIS A 118 -18.03 -0.15 -1.64
C HIS A 118 -17.04 0.22 -2.73
N THR A 119 -17.37 1.22 -3.54
CA THR A 119 -16.49 1.80 -4.58
C THR A 119 -16.03 3.22 -4.25
N TYR A 120 -16.50 3.79 -3.15
CA TYR A 120 -16.12 5.10 -2.65
C TYR A 120 -15.76 4.96 -1.18
N ILE A 121 -14.45 4.94 -0.88
CA ILE A 121 -13.94 4.36 0.37
C ILE A 121 -13.50 5.47 1.32
N THR A 122 -14.40 5.91 2.18
CA THR A 122 -14.09 6.82 3.30
C THR A 122 -13.26 6.11 4.38
N PRO A 123 -12.66 6.84 5.35
CA PRO A 123 -11.87 6.23 6.43
C PRO A 123 -12.56 5.04 7.12
N ASP A 124 -13.85 5.16 7.42
CA ASP A 124 -14.70 4.15 8.07
C ASP A 124 -15.02 2.92 7.19
N LEU A 125 -14.50 2.90 5.97
CA LEU A 125 -14.58 1.79 5.02
C LEU A 125 -13.21 1.16 4.70
N TYR A 126 -12.12 1.63 5.32
CA TYR A 126 -10.78 1.02 5.14
C TYR A 126 -10.01 0.80 6.44
N TRP A 127 -9.80 1.85 7.24
CA TRP A 127 -8.95 1.76 8.44
C TRP A 127 -9.65 2.23 9.72
N GLN A 128 -10.63 3.14 9.66
CA GLN A 128 -11.17 3.76 10.86
C GLN A 128 -12.19 2.85 11.57
N GLY A 129 -11.72 2.15 12.60
CA GLY A 129 -12.51 1.28 13.45
C GLY A 129 -12.62 -0.18 12.96
N THR A 130 -13.26 -1.00 13.80
CA THR A 130 -13.31 -2.46 13.60
C THR A 130 -14.09 -2.88 12.35
N SER A 131 -15.17 -2.16 12.00
CA SER A 131 -15.93 -2.45 10.79
C SER A 131 -15.09 -2.19 9.54
N ALA A 132 -14.39 -1.05 9.49
CA ALA A 132 -13.52 -0.65 8.38
C ALA A 132 -12.42 -1.70 8.13
N THR A 133 -11.69 -2.05 9.19
CA THR A 133 -10.60 -3.03 9.11
C THR A 133 -11.10 -4.43 8.74
N ALA A 134 -12.30 -4.83 9.18
CA ALA A 134 -12.91 -6.08 8.75
C ALA A 134 -13.25 -6.10 7.25
N ILE A 135 -13.68 -4.97 6.67
CA ILE A 135 -13.93 -4.85 5.23
C ILE A 135 -12.61 -5.04 4.47
N THR A 136 -11.56 -4.30 4.85
CA THR A 136 -10.21 -4.43 4.26
C THR A 136 -9.67 -5.85 4.37
N GLN A 137 -9.80 -6.48 5.55
CA GLN A 137 -9.37 -7.86 5.75
C GLN A 137 -10.15 -8.84 4.88
N ASN A 138 -11.45 -8.63 4.66
CA ASN A 138 -12.25 -9.46 3.77
C ASN A 138 -11.80 -9.32 2.31
N THR A 139 -11.48 -8.11 1.85
CA THR A 139 -10.94 -7.89 0.49
C THR A 139 -9.60 -8.62 0.31
N ILE A 140 -8.70 -8.53 1.28
CA ILE A 140 -7.43 -9.26 1.25
C ILE A 140 -7.67 -10.79 1.24
N ASN A 141 -8.51 -11.30 2.15
CA ASN A 141 -8.79 -12.74 2.25
C ASN A 141 -9.43 -13.32 0.99
N ASN A 142 -10.26 -12.54 0.29
CA ASN A 142 -10.96 -12.97 -0.91
C ASN A 142 -10.09 -12.88 -2.18
N ASN A 143 -8.95 -12.20 -2.12
CA ASN A 143 -8.03 -12.01 -3.23
C ASN A 143 -6.62 -12.43 -2.81
N PRO A 144 -6.35 -13.75 -2.66
CA PRO A 144 -5.10 -14.26 -2.07
C PRO A 144 -3.84 -14.00 -2.91
N THR A 145 -4.00 -13.49 -4.14
CA THR A 145 -2.88 -13.08 -5.02
C THR A 145 -2.55 -11.59 -4.90
N LEU A 146 -3.29 -10.81 -4.09
CA LEU A 146 -2.89 -9.44 -3.77
C LEU A 146 -1.50 -9.44 -3.11
N THR A 147 -0.70 -8.44 -3.44
CA THR A 147 0.62 -8.22 -2.84
C THR A 147 0.76 -6.83 -2.24
N VAL A 148 -0.10 -5.88 -2.61
CA VAL A 148 -0.09 -4.49 -2.13
C VAL A 148 -1.49 -4.06 -1.71
N SER A 149 -1.59 -3.28 -0.63
CA SER A 149 -2.83 -2.60 -0.22
C SER A 149 -2.52 -1.15 0.15
N LEU A 150 -3.25 -0.20 -0.44
CA LEU A 150 -3.09 1.22 -0.13
C LEU A 150 -4.43 1.96 -0.15
N TRP A 151 -4.52 3.02 0.65
CA TRP A 151 -5.70 3.87 0.73
C TRP A 151 -5.31 5.34 0.63
N SER A 152 -6.06 6.10 -0.17
CA SER A 152 -5.77 7.51 -0.45
C SER A 152 -6.65 8.46 0.36
N TRP A 153 -5.99 9.39 1.02
CA TRP A 153 -6.61 10.58 1.60
C TRP A 153 -7.15 11.50 0.51
N CYS A 154 -8.37 11.98 0.69
CA CYS A 154 -8.88 13.17 0.00
C CYS A 154 -8.65 14.38 0.92
N THR A 155 -9.72 15.02 1.40
CA THR A 155 -9.64 16.18 2.30
C THR A 155 -9.92 15.79 3.75
N GLN A 156 -10.05 14.50 4.07
CA GLN A 156 -10.37 14.07 5.43
C GLN A 156 -9.23 14.42 6.41
N VAL A 157 -7.98 14.36 5.95
CA VAL A 157 -6.78 14.67 6.74
C VAL A 157 -6.79 16.10 7.32
N ASP A 158 -7.51 17.03 6.69
CA ASP A 158 -7.66 18.43 7.11
C ASP A 158 -8.31 18.56 8.49
N GLY A 159 -9.24 17.65 8.79
CA GLY A 159 -10.09 17.73 9.97
C GLY A 159 -9.63 16.86 11.13
N TYR A 160 -8.63 15.99 10.92
CA TYR A 160 -8.11 15.15 11.99
C TYR A 160 -7.19 15.94 12.92
N ASP A 161 -7.22 15.57 14.19
CA ASP A 161 -6.20 15.96 15.15
C ASP A 161 -5.09 14.90 15.22
N THR A 162 -4.07 15.16 16.04
CA THR A 162 -2.97 14.23 16.30
C THR A 162 -3.45 12.84 16.72
N ALA A 163 -4.54 12.74 17.50
CA ALA A 163 -5.05 11.45 17.96
C ALA A 163 -5.66 10.64 16.81
N GLY A 164 -6.37 11.30 15.89
CA GLY A 164 -6.91 10.67 14.70
C GLY A 164 -5.83 10.22 13.71
N ILE A 165 -4.76 10.99 13.53
CA ILE A 165 -3.62 10.55 12.73
C ILE A 165 -2.90 9.37 13.40
N GLN A 166 -2.76 9.37 14.72
CA GLN A 166 -2.21 8.23 15.44
C GLN A 166 -3.07 6.97 15.27
N GLU A 167 -4.41 7.10 15.29
CA GLU A 167 -5.33 5.98 15.01
C GLU A 167 -5.09 5.38 13.62
N TYR A 168 -4.89 6.21 12.60
CA TYR A 168 -4.55 5.76 11.24
C TYR A 168 -3.24 4.97 11.25
N LEU A 169 -2.17 5.52 11.84
CA LEU A 169 -0.85 4.90 11.85
C LEU A 169 -0.83 3.57 12.62
N ASP A 170 -1.50 3.52 13.78
CA ASP A 170 -1.64 2.31 14.58
C ASP A 170 -2.43 1.24 13.84
N THR A 171 -3.50 1.64 13.14
CA THR A 171 -4.36 0.70 12.41
C THR A 171 -3.67 0.13 11.18
N MET A 172 -2.98 0.96 10.39
CA MET A 172 -2.19 0.50 9.25
C MET A 172 -1.11 -0.50 9.70
N THR A 173 -0.45 -0.24 10.84
CA THR A 173 0.53 -1.16 11.42
C THR A 173 -0.09 -2.48 11.87
N ALA A 174 -1.28 -2.43 12.47
CA ALA A 174 -2.00 -3.63 12.85
C ALA A 174 -2.40 -4.48 11.62
N LEU A 175 -2.81 -3.83 10.52
CA LEU A 175 -3.11 -4.50 9.25
C LEU A 175 -1.87 -5.16 8.65
N GLU A 176 -0.71 -4.49 8.67
CA GLU A 176 0.57 -5.09 8.24
C GLU A 176 0.93 -6.32 9.05
N ILE A 177 0.88 -6.22 10.39
CA ILE A 177 1.18 -7.35 11.29
C ILE A 177 0.25 -8.54 11.04
N ALA A 178 -1.02 -8.27 10.76
CA ALA A 178 -2.01 -9.30 10.47
C ALA A 178 -1.83 -9.94 9.09
N ASN A 179 -1.18 -9.26 8.15
CA ASN A 179 -1.07 -9.66 6.74
C ASN A 179 0.39 -9.60 6.25
N PRO A 180 1.29 -10.45 6.75
CA PRO A 180 2.73 -10.37 6.45
C PRO A 180 3.09 -10.62 4.97
N GLY A 181 2.16 -11.14 4.16
CA GLY A 181 2.32 -11.28 2.71
C GLY A 181 1.86 -10.08 1.89
N ILE A 182 1.33 -9.04 2.55
CA ILE A 182 0.85 -7.80 1.91
C ILE A 182 1.77 -6.65 2.29
N THR A 183 2.20 -5.90 1.29
CA THR A 183 2.87 -4.61 1.49
C THR A 183 1.81 -3.52 1.63
N PHE A 184 1.76 -2.87 2.79
CA PHE A 184 0.92 -1.69 2.96
C PHE A 184 1.72 -0.44 2.60
N ILE A 185 1.09 0.44 1.82
CA ILE A 185 1.66 1.75 1.48
C ILE A 185 0.89 2.80 2.26
N TYR A 186 1.63 3.59 3.04
CA TYR A 186 1.10 4.78 3.69
C TYR A 186 1.02 5.91 2.68
N MET A 187 0.15 6.88 2.92
CA MET A 187 -0.03 8.02 2.03
C MET A 187 -0.25 9.28 2.85
N THR A 188 0.30 10.41 2.43
CA THR A 188 -0.11 11.73 2.94
C THR A 188 -1.43 12.17 2.29
N GLY A 189 -2.10 13.20 2.81
CA GLY A 189 -3.09 13.93 2.03
C GLY A 189 -2.49 14.69 0.84
N ASN A 190 -3.35 15.37 0.07
CA ASN A 190 -2.95 16.34 -0.96
C ASN A 190 -2.52 17.69 -0.35
N ALA A 191 -2.15 18.69 -1.16
CA ALA A 191 -1.71 20.01 -0.70
C ALA A 191 -2.69 21.16 -1.03
N GLN A 192 -3.89 20.86 -1.54
CA GLN A 192 -4.91 21.82 -2.01
C GLN A 192 -5.39 22.90 -1.00
N ALA A 193 -5.46 22.60 0.31
CA ALA A 193 -6.02 23.53 1.30
C ALA A 193 -4.98 24.55 1.78
N GLU A 194 -5.43 25.79 1.97
CA GLU A 194 -4.65 26.87 2.59
C GLU A 194 -5.22 27.26 3.97
N GLY A 195 -4.66 28.32 4.57
CA GLY A 195 -5.10 28.87 5.84
C GLY A 195 -4.93 27.89 7.01
N SER A 196 -5.87 27.91 7.96
CA SER A 196 -5.81 27.03 9.13
C SER A 196 -6.04 25.56 8.79
N SER A 197 -6.84 25.28 7.75
CA SER A 197 -7.10 23.92 7.27
C SER A 197 -5.85 23.32 6.63
N GLY A 198 -5.20 24.08 5.74
CA GLY A 198 -3.92 23.71 5.14
C GLY A 198 -2.81 23.52 6.17
N TYR A 199 -2.78 24.38 7.21
CA TYR A 199 -1.78 24.26 8.27
C TYR A 199 -1.98 22.97 9.08
N ASN A 200 -3.23 22.67 9.46
CA ASN A 200 -3.53 21.42 10.18
C ASN A 200 -3.22 20.18 9.33
N ARG A 201 -3.59 20.22 8.04
CA ARG A 201 -3.24 19.18 7.08
C ARG A 201 -1.74 18.96 7.00
N TRP A 202 -0.96 20.04 6.86
CA TRP A 202 0.48 19.96 6.78
C TRP A 202 1.07 19.29 8.01
N ILE A 203 0.66 19.68 9.22
CA ILE A 203 1.09 19.02 10.47
C ILE A 203 0.77 17.53 10.47
N ASN A 204 -0.42 17.15 10.00
CA ASN A 204 -0.82 15.74 9.91
C ASN A 204 0.02 14.96 8.87
N ASN A 205 0.34 15.57 7.73
CA ASN A 205 1.23 14.98 6.73
C ASN A 205 2.65 14.80 7.28
N GLU A 206 3.18 15.78 8.03
CA GLU A 206 4.49 15.65 8.70
C GLU A 206 4.50 14.50 9.71
N MET A 207 3.40 14.30 10.46
CA MET A 207 3.29 13.14 11.35
C MET A 207 3.35 11.81 10.59
N ILE A 208 2.68 11.70 9.44
CA ILE A 208 2.71 10.48 8.61
C ILE A 208 4.12 10.26 8.03
N ARG A 209 4.75 11.32 7.50
CA ARG A 209 6.14 11.26 6.99
C ARG A 209 7.10 10.78 8.07
N GLN A 210 7.07 11.41 9.24
CA GLN A 210 7.96 11.06 10.35
C GLN A 210 7.75 9.63 10.80
N TYR A 211 6.49 9.17 10.88
CA TYR A 211 6.18 7.78 11.20
C TYR A 211 6.79 6.80 10.18
N CYS A 212 6.69 7.12 8.89
CA CYS A 212 7.24 6.27 7.84
C CYS A 212 8.77 6.19 7.90
N LEU A 213 9.43 7.33 8.12
CA LEU A 213 10.89 7.41 8.29
C LEU A 213 11.36 6.60 9.51
N ASP A 214 10.68 6.76 10.65
CA ASP A 214 11.09 6.13 11.91
C ASP A 214 10.84 4.62 11.96
N ASN A 215 9.93 4.11 11.11
CA ASN A 215 9.50 2.71 11.12
C ASN A 215 9.76 1.98 9.80
N ASP A 216 10.64 2.52 8.95
CA ASP A 216 11.05 1.94 7.67
C ASP A 216 9.88 1.59 6.74
N LYS A 217 8.85 2.46 6.67
CA LYS A 217 7.64 2.23 5.87
C LYS A 217 7.78 2.69 4.43
N ILE A 218 6.86 2.24 3.58
CA ILE A 218 6.68 2.78 2.23
C ILE A 218 5.65 3.90 2.29
N LEU A 219 6.01 5.07 1.76
CA LEU A 219 5.16 6.26 1.70
C LEU A 219 4.98 6.69 0.24
N PHE A 220 3.72 6.85 -0.17
CA PHE A 220 3.36 7.69 -1.32
C PHE A 220 3.07 9.11 -0.82
N ASP A 221 3.98 10.04 -1.08
CA ASP A 221 3.90 11.41 -0.58
C ASP A 221 3.11 12.30 -1.54
N PHE A 222 1.79 12.18 -1.47
CA PHE A 222 0.88 12.93 -2.33
C PHE A 222 1.02 14.44 -2.14
N ALA A 223 1.18 14.93 -0.91
CA ALA A 223 1.27 16.37 -0.66
C ALA A 223 2.56 16.95 -1.22
N ASP A 224 3.64 16.18 -1.19
CA ASP A 224 4.88 16.59 -1.83
C ASP A 224 4.71 16.63 -3.36
N LEU A 225 4.22 15.56 -3.99
CA LEU A 225 3.93 15.54 -5.43
C LEU A 225 3.04 16.71 -5.88
N ASP A 226 2.06 17.07 -5.05
CA ASP A 226 1.07 18.10 -5.34
C ASP A 226 1.61 19.53 -5.16
N CYS A 227 2.64 19.73 -4.34
CA CYS A 227 3.21 21.06 -4.09
C CYS A 227 4.42 21.42 -4.95
N TRP A 228 4.96 20.48 -5.74
CA TRP A 228 6.14 20.69 -6.58
C TRP A 228 5.82 20.57 -8.07
N SER A 229 6.27 21.54 -8.86
CA SER A 229 6.31 21.44 -10.32
C SER A 229 7.58 22.05 -10.87
N ASN A 230 8.21 21.38 -11.84
CA ASN A 230 9.43 21.86 -12.51
C ASN A 230 10.56 22.30 -11.54
N GLY A 231 10.68 21.61 -10.40
CA GLY A 231 11.67 21.91 -9.36
C GLY A 231 11.36 23.16 -8.52
N VAL A 232 10.14 23.68 -8.59
CA VAL A 232 9.65 24.80 -7.80
C VAL A 232 8.56 24.31 -6.87
N GLN A 233 8.70 24.62 -5.57
CA GLN A 233 7.68 24.35 -4.58
C GLN A 233 6.73 25.54 -4.47
N ASN A 234 5.43 25.28 -4.42
CA ASN A 234 4.43 26.28 -4.05
C ASN A 234 4.18 26.27 -2.54
N THR A 235 4.04 27.47 -1.97
CA THR A 235 3.81 27.67 -0.53
C THR A 235 2.96 28.90 -0.28
N TYR A 236 2.22 28.91 0.82
CA TYR A 236 1.53 30.09 1.34
C TYR A 236 2.03 30.49 2.74
N ALA A 237 1.89 31.76 3.08
CA ALA A 237 2.28 32.29 4.38
C ALA A 237 1.18 32.06 5.44
N TYR A 238 1.53 31.51 6.60
CA TYR A 238 0.60 31.29 7.71
C TYR A 238 1.27 31.55 9.07
N ASP A 239 0.56 32.21 9.99
CA ASP A 239 1.03 32.49 11.35
C ASP A 239 0.12 31.77 12.37
N PRO A 240 0.57 30.65 12.97
CA PRO A 240 -0.19 29.94 14.00
C PRO A 240 -0.13 30.61 15.39
N GLY A 241 0.53 31.77 15.52
CA GLY A 241 0.63 32.55 16.76
C GLY A 241 2.04 32.65 17.34
N ASP A 242 3.05 32.06 16.69
CA ASP A 242 4.46 32.07 17.08
C ASP A 242 5.42 32.50 15.95
N GLY A 243 4.87 32.98 14.83
CA GLY A 243 5.64 33.50 13.69
C GLY A 243 5.12 33.00 12.35
N VAL A 244 5.43 33.74 11.28
CA VAL A 244 5.02 33.36 9.92
C VAL A 244 5.86 32.19 9.42
N LEU A 245 5.18 31.11 9.02
CA LEU A 245 5.71 29.94 8.34
C LEU A 245 5.37 29.98 6.85
N GLN A 246 6.14 29.28 6.03
CA GLN A 246 5.78 28.96 4.64
C GLN A 246 5.29 27.51 4.62
N ILE A 247 4.01 27.33 4.35
CA ILE A 247 3.35 26.02 4.37
C ILE A 247 3.20 25.55 2.91
N PRO A 248 3.58 24.30 2.57
CA PRO A 248 3.37 23.76 1.24
C PRO A 248 1.89 23.81 0.84
N SER A 249 1.63 24.19 -0.40
CA SER A 249 0.31 24.20 -1.02
C SER A 249 0.38 23.62 -2.43
N GLU A 250 -0.76 23.13 -2.93
CA GLU A 250 -0.92 22.64 -4.31
C GLU A 250 -0.32 23.66 -5.29
N HIS A 251 0.49 23.19 -6.22
CA HIS A 251 1.14 24.03 -7.21
C HIS A 251 0.11 24.54 -8.23
N ASP A 252 0.23 25.80 -8.66
CA ASP A 252 -0.70 26.42 -9.62
C ASP A 252 -0.86 25.62 -10.93
N ASP A 253 0.14 24.81 -11.28
CA ASP A 253 0.16 23.94 -12.46
C ASP A 253 -0.84 22.77 -12.37
N PHE A 254 -1.31 22.46 -11.16
CA PHE A 254 -2.27 21.38 -10.88
C PHE A 254 -3.66 21.92 -10.54
N THR A 255 -3.87 23.23 -10.61
CA THR A 255 -5.20 23.81 -10.36
C THR A 255 -6.16 23.49 -11.50
N GLY A 256 -7.38 23.03 -11.18
CA GLY A 256 -8.41 22.72 -12.18
C GLY A 256 -9.50 21.76 -11.73
N ASP A 257 -10.33 21.33 -12.69
CA ASP A 257 -11.40 20.33 -12.51
C ASP A 257 -11.06 19.00 -13.22
N GLU A 258 -9.84 18.87 -13.73
CA GLU A 258 -9.37 17.67 -14.41
C GLU A 258 -9.14 16.51 -13.42
N ALA A 259 -9.08 15.27 -13.92
CA ALA A 259 -8.50 14.12 -13.21
C ALA A 259 -9.00 13.84 -11.77
N ALA A 260 -10.27 14.12 -11.45
CA ALA A 260 -10.85 13.92 -10.12
C ALA A 260 -10.38 14.91 -9.03
N HIS A 261 -9.92 16.11 -9.43
CA HIS A 261 -9.94 17.28 -8.53
C HIS A 261 -11.37 17.52 -8.01
N THR A 262 -11.50 17.81 -6.72
CA THR A 262 -12.79 18.10 -6.05
C THR A 262 -12.67 19.21 -5.04
#